data_AF-A0AA43S304-F1
#
_entry.id   AF-A0AA43S304-F1
#
_cell.length_a   1.000
_cell.length_b   1.000
_cell.length_c   1.000
_cell.angle_alpha   90.00
_cell.angle_beta   90.00
_cell.angle_gamma   90.00
#
_symmetry.space_group_name_H-M   'P 1'
#
loop_
_entity.id
_entity.type
_entity.pdbx_description
1 polymer ?
#
loop_
_entity_poly.entity_id
_entity_poly.type
_entity_poly.pdbx_seq_one_letter_code
_entity_poly.pdbx_strand_id
1 'polypeptide(L)'
;MPIEIKVLKQFESVPAGLYPARHLNDKEQNFVVAAFNLCKDAQIIDGPYAGEILPYSAYIVTGELPAQADLLQVKEKLINDLTVAGQKVTEYARKTGRLQQRVEFLEEERWRLASRIVSLEKENRELKEAIEAKNWATDELNKELEALQQEIGNLKHDKAAALRTEVQAIIEKKIEINYPFGASNFVNQLTDDMCDFIQQREALPF
;
A
#
# COMPACT_ATOMS: atom_id res chain seq x y z
N MET A 1 -47.61 -10.96 -56.02
CA MET A 1 -46.90 -11.97 -56.83
C MET A 1 -47.05 -13.33 -56.15
N PRO A 2 -47.21 -14.44 -56.89
CA PRO A 2 -47.21 -15.78 -56.31
C PRO A 2 -45.85 -16.11 -55.68
N ILE A 3 -45.87 -16.82 -54.56
CA ILE A 3 -44.71 -17.42 -53.89
C ILE A 3 -44.95 -18.92 -53.73
N GLU A 4 -43.89 -19.71 -53.59
CA GLU A 4 -44.01 -21.11 -53.17
C GLU A 4 -43.71 -21.23 -51.68
N ILE A 5 -44.63 -21.86 -50.96
CA ILE A 5 -44.46 -22.16 -49.54
C ILE A 5 -44.46 -23.67 -49.31
N LYS A 6 -43.70 -24.09 -48.30
CA LYS A 6 -43.72 -25.45 -47.78
C LYS A 6 -44.33 -25.44 -46.38
N VAL A 7 -45.48 -26.10 -46.24
CA VAL A 7 -46.11 -26.35 -44.94
C VAL A 7 -45.37 -27.51 -44.29
N LEU A 8 -44.75 -27.25 -43.13
CA LEU A 8 -43.83 -28.21 -42.49
C LEU A 8 -44.56 -29.30 -41.70
N LYS A 9 -45.73 -28.98 -41.17
CA LYS A 9 -46.61 -29.88 -40.42
C LYS A 9 -48.05 -29.50 -40.74
N GLN A 10 -48.98 -30.45 -40.61
CA GLN A 10 -50.40 -30.16 -40.82
C GLN A 10 -50.82 -28.96 -39.96
N PHE A 11 -51.43 -27.97 -40.61
CA PHE A 11 -52.00 -26.79 -39.98
C PHE A 11 -53.49 -26.79 -40.26
N GLU A 12 -54.31 -27.01 -39.23
CA GLU A 12 -55.75 -27.14 -39.36
C GLU A 12 -56.15 -28.19 -40.43
N SER A 13 -56.83 -27.74 -41.48
CA SER A 13 -57.27 -28.53 -42.64
C SER A 13 -56.16 -28.78 -43.67
N VAL A 14 -55.06 -28.02 -43.63
CA VAL A 14 -54.00 -28.03 -44.64
C VAL A 14 -52.89 -29.02 -44.26
N PRO A 15 -52.66 -30.10 -45.03
CA PRO A 15 -51.59 -31.05 -44.76
C PRO A 15 -50.20 -30.48 -45.08
N ALA A 16 -49.15 -31.16 -44.62
CA ALA A 16 -47.78 -30.82 -44.99
C ALA A 16 -47.56 -31.03 -46.50
N GLY A 17 -46.99 -30.04 -47.17
CA GLY A 17 -46.90 -30.04 -48.63
C GLY A 17 -46.34 -28.75 -49.19
N LEU A 18 -46.19 -28.71 -50.52
CA LEU A 18 -45.84 -27.51 -51.27
C LEU A 18 -47.12 -26.88 -51.80
N TYR A 19 -47.25 -25.58 -51.59
CA TYR A 19 -48.42 -24.83 -52.02
C TYR A 19 -47.99 -23.53 -52.69
N PRO A 20 -48.59 -23.20 -53.85
CA PRO A 20 -48.52 -21.84 -54.37
C PRO A 20 -49.37 -20.95 -53.47
N ALA A 21 -48.76 -19.87 -53.01
CA ALA A 21 -49.40 -18.92 -52.10
C ALA A 21 -49.11 -17.48 -52.52
N ARG A 22 -49.70 -16.53 -51.80
CA ARG A 22 -49.33 -15.12 -51.85
C ARG A 22 -49.25 -14.59 -50.43
N HIS A 23 -48.31 -13.69 -50.17
CA HIS A 23 -48.35 -12.94 -48.92
C HIS A 23 -49.60 -12.07 -48.87
N LEU A 24 -50.30 -12.11 -47.74
CA LEU A 24 -51.30 -11.12 -47.42
C LEU A 24 -50.57 -9.87 -46.94
N ASN A 25 -50.72 -8.76 -47.68
CA ASN A 25 -50.26 -7.46 -47.22
C ASN A 25 -51.39 -6.79 -46.45
N ASP A 26 -51.15 -6.42 -45.19
CA ASP A 26 -51.74 -5.20 -44.65
C ASP A 26 -51.05 -4.03 -45.35
N LYS A 27 -51.86 -3.14 -45.91
CA LYS A 27 -51.38 -1.96 -46.64
C LYS A 27 -50.57 -1.04 -45.71
N GLU A 28 -49.44 -0.56 -46.24
CA GLU A 28 -48.90 0.78 -45.98
C GLU A 28 -48.61 1.19 -44.52
N GLN A 29 -47.55 0.63 -43.90
CA GLN A 29 -46.83 1.36 -42.85
C GLN A 29 -45.30 1.27 -43.02
N ASN A 30 -44.72 2.41 -43.41
CA ASN A 30 -43.34 2.88 -43.23
C ASN A 30 -42.20 2.17 -43.98
N PHE A 31 -41.82 2.84 -45.07
CA PHE A 31 -40.75 2.61 -46.04
C PHE A 31 -39.31 2.60 -45.46
N VAL A 32 -39.11 2.53 -44.13
CA VAL A 32 -37.76 2.63 -43.51
C VAL A 32 -37.40 1.41 -42.65
N VAL A 33 -38.34 0.51 -42.34
CA VAL A 33 -38.07 -0.69 -41.51
C VAL A 33 -38.36 -2.01 -42.26
N ALA A 34 -38.73 -1.94 -43.53
CA ALA A 34 -39.22 -3.08 -44.33
C ALA A 34 -38.18 -4.16 -44.66
N ALA A 35 -36.91 -3.99 -44.31
CA ALA A 35 -35.86 -4.95 -44.63
C ALA A 35 -35.84 -6.20 -43.72
N PHE A 36 -36.59 -6.22 -42.60
CA PHE A 36 -36.47 -7.31 -41.61
C PHE A 36 -37.79 -7.93 -41.11
N ASN A 37 -38.96 -7.46 -41.56
CA ASN A 37 -40.24 -8.13 -41.23
C ASN A 37 -40.63 -9.13 -42.33
N LEU A 38 -39.99 -10.31 -42.29
CA LEU A 38 -40.30 -11.48 -43.13
C LEU A 38 -41.56 -12.23 -42.66
N CYS A 39 -42.08 -11.92 -41.48
CA CYS A 39 -43.23 -12.59 -40.89
C CYS A 39 -44.54 -12.07 -41.49
N LYS A 40 -44.95 -12.62 -42.64
CA LYS A 40 -46.25 -12.36 -43.24
C LYS A 40 -47.07 -13.64 -43.23
N ASP A 41 -48.37 -13.53 -43.11
CA ASP A 41 -49.24 -14.68 -43.34
C ASP A 41 -49.35 -14.91 -44.85
N ALA A 42 -49.49 -16.18 -45.24
CA ALA A 42 -49.62 -16.57 -46.63
C ALA A 42 -51.00 -17.16 -46.88
N GLN A 43 -51.64 -16.71 -47.95
CA GLN A 43 -52.86 -17.33 -48.44
C GLN A 43 -52.53 -18.29 -49.57
N ILE A 44 -52.95 -19.55 -49.47
CA ILE A 44 -52.85 -20.51 -50.58
C ILE A 44 -53.74 -20.02 -51.72
N ILE A 45 -53.20 -19.96 -52.93
CA ILE A 45 -53.91 -19.38 -54.09
C ILE A 45 -54.39 -20.40 -55.10
N ASP A 46 -54.00 -21.67 -54.98
CA ASP A 46 -54.40 -22.74 -55.90
C ASP A 46 -54.52 -24.09 -55.18
N GLY A 47 -55.32 -25.00 -55.76
CA GLY A 47 -55.56 -26.34 -55.26
C GLY A 47 -56.73 -26.46 -54.25
N PRO A 48 -56.90 -27.63 -53.62
CA PRO A 48 -58.04 -27.95 -52.77
C PRO A 48 -58.11 -27.15 -51.46
N TYR A 49 -57.03 -26.45 -51.12
CA TYR A 49 -56.92 -25.59 -49.93
C TYR A 49 -56.77 -24.11 -50.31
N ALA A 50 -57.14 -23.74 -51.55
CA ALA A 50 -57.10 -22.35 -51.99
C ALA A 50 -58.02 -21.48 -51.13
N GLY A 51 -57.50 -20.33 -50.70
CA GLY A 51 -58.19 -19.41 -49.80
C GLY A 51 -57.76 -19.52 -48.34
N GLU A 52 -57.20 -20.66 -47.93
CA GLU A 52 -56.71 -20.89 -46.56
C GLU A 52 -55.54 -19.96 -46.22
N ILE A 53 -55.57 -19.41 -45.00
CA ILE A 53 -54.56 -18.46 -44.50
C ILE A 53 -53.67 -19.20 -43.51
N LEU A 54 -52.38 -19.26 -43.83
CA LEU A 54 -51.37 -19.89 -43.03
C LEU A 54 -50.54 -18.83 -42.31
N PRO A 55 -50.39 -18.91 -40.98
CA PRO A 55 -49.51 -18.03 -40.26
C PRO A 55 -48.05 -18.29 -40.64
N TYR A 56 -47.19 -17.27 -40.56
CA TYR A 56 -45.76 -17.42 -40.89
C TYR A 56 -45.08 -18.61 -40.17
N SER A 57 -45.50 -18.93 -38.95
CA SER A 57 -44.95 -20.07 -38.18
C SER A 57 -45.27 -21.46 -38.76
N ALA A 58 -46.27 -21.57 -39.65
CA ALA A 58 -46.73 -22.84 -40.22
C ALA A 58 -46.04 -23.21 -41.54
N TYR A 59 -45.28 -22.29 -42.14
CA TYR A 59 -44.70 -22.49 -43.46
C TYR A 59 -43.31 -21.87 -43.61
N ILE A 60 -42.60 -22.28 -44.66
CA ILE A 60 -41.36 -21.62 -45.11
C ILE A 60 -41.47 -21.30 -46.59
N VAL A 61 -40.92 -20.16 -47.02
CA VAL A 61 -40.87 -19.79 -48.45
C VAL A 61 -39.69 -20.53 -49.09
N THR A 62 -39.96 -21.41 -50.06
CA THR A 62 -38.92 -22.29 -50.62
C THR A 62 -37.91 -21.53 -51.50
N GLY A 63 -38.35 -20.49 -52.20
CA GLY A 63 -37.50 -19.65 -53.06
C GLY A 63 -36.56 -18.70 -52.31
N GLU A 64 -36.74 -18.55 -50.99
CA GLU A 64 -35.93 -17.66 -50.15
C GLU A 64 -34.96 -18.44 -49.25
N LEU A 65 -34.95 -19.78 -49.34
CA LEU A 65 -34.01 -20.58 -48.58
C LEU A 65 -32.60 -20.42 -49.17
N PRO A 66 -31.59 -20.11 -48.33
CA PRO A 66 -30.21 -20.05 -48.78
C PRO A 66 -29.78 -21.42 -49.32
N ALA A 67 -28.84 -21.42 -50.28
CA ALA A 67 -28.32 -22.66 -50.81
C ALA A 67 -27.68 -23.49 -49.69
N GLN A 68 -27.79 -24.81 -49.79
CA GLN A 68 -27.24 -25.71 -48.77
C GLN A 68 -25.72 -25.50 -48.56
N ALA A 69 -25.00 -25.12 -49.61
CA ALA A 69 -23.58 -24.77 -49.54
C ALA A 69 -23.31 -23.52 -48.67
N ASP A 70 -24.14 -22.49 -48.77
CA ASP A 70 -24.01 -21.25 -47.99
C ASP A 70 -24.26 -21.53 -46.50
N LEU A 71 -25.28 -22.33 -46.20
CA LEU A 71 -25.55 -22.80 -44.83
C LEU A 71 -24.38 -23.58 -44.23
N LEU A 72 -23.74 -24.44 -45.02
CA LEU A 72 -22.56 -25.19 -44.57
C LEU A 72 -21.38 -24.28 -44.28
N GLN A 73 -21.08 -23.31 -45.16
CA GLN A 73 -20.00 -22.33 -44.91
C GLN A 73 -20.27 -21.50 -43.65
N VAL A 74 -21.50 -21.02 -43.46
CA VAL A 74 -21.86 -20.26 -42.27
C VAL A 74 -21.71 -21.12 -41.01
N LYS A 75 -22.12 -22.39 -41.06
CA LYS A 75 -21.98 -23.32 -39.95
C LYS A 75 -20.52 -23.60 -39.61
N GLU A 76 -19.67 -23.85 -40.60
CA GLU A 76 -18.23 -24.07 -40.39
C GLU A 76 -17.56 -22.84 -39.79
N LYS A 77 -17.86 -21.65 -40.33
CA LYS A 77 -17.36 -20.39 -39.78
C LYS A 77 -17.78 -20.23 -38.31
N LEU A 78 -19.06 -20.45 -38.00
CA LEU A 78 -19.57 -20.35 -36.64
C LEU A 78 -18.90 -21.35 -35.69
N ILE A 79 -18.67 -22.59 -36.12
CA ILE A 79 -17.97 -23.61 -35.33
C ILE A 79 -16.52 -23.15 -35.03
N ASN A 80 -15.83 -22.61 -36.03
CA ASN A 80 -14.47 -22.10 -35.86
C ASN A 80 -14.44 -20.90 -34.90
N ASP A 81 -15.34 -19.93 -35.07
CA ASP A 81 -15.46 -18.76 -34.21
C ASP A 81 -15.77 -19.17 -32.76
N LEU A 82 -16.70 -20.11 -32.56
CA LEU A 82 -17.02 -20.67 -31.24
C LEU A 82 -15.83 -21.41 -30.61
N THR A 83 -15.07 -22.15 -31.41
CA THR A 83 -13.88 -22.87 -30.94
C THR A 83 -12.80 -21.89 -30.47
N VAL A 84 -12.53 -20.84 -31.25
CA VAL A 84 -11.58 -19.77 -30.89
C VAL A 84 -12.04 -19.01 -29.64
N ALA A 85 -13.33 -18.70 -29.55
CA ALA A 85 -13.90 -18.05 -28.37
C ALA A 85 -13.75 -18.94 -27.12
N GLY A 86 -14.03 -20.24 -27.23
CA GLY A 86 -13.85 -21.21 -26.16
C GLY A 86 -12.41 -21.28 -25.66
N GLN A 87 -11.44 -21.31 -26.59
CA GLN A 87 -10.01 -21.26 -26.24
C GLN A 87 -9.66 -19.99 -25.46
N LYS A 88 -10.11 -18.82 -25.93
CA LYS A 88 -9.90 -17.53 -25.24
C LYS A 88 -10.50 -17.53 -23.83
N VAL A 89 -11.71 -18.06 -23.66
CA VAL A 89 -12.35 -18.19 -22.33
C VAL A 89 -11.49 -19.03 -21.39
N THR A 90 -10.97 -20.18 -21.86
CA THR A 90 -10.09 -21.00 -21.01
C THR A 90 -8.78 -20.31 -20.67
N GLU A 91 -8.22 -19.51 -21.58
CA GLU A 91 -7.01 -18.73 -21.32
C GLU A 91 -7.26 -17.63 -20.28
N TYR A 92 -8.36 -16.90 -20.41
CA TYR A 92 -8.74 -15.88 -19.44
C TYR A 92 -9.04 -16.48 -18.07
N ALA A 93 -9.74 -17.61 -17.99
CA ALA A 93 -9.97 -18.32 -16.74
C ALA A 93 -8.64 -18.67 -16.03
N ARG A 94 -7.64 -19.15 -16.77
CA ARG A 94 -6.30 -19.41 -16.23
C ARG A 94 -5.60 -18.14 -15.75
N LYS A 95 -5.71 -17.04 -16.50
CA LYS A 95 -5.14 -15.73 -16.09
C LYS A 95 -5.80 -15.23 -14.81
N THR A 96 -7.12 -15.31 -14.72
CA THR A 96 -7.88 -14.92 -13.52
C THR A 96 -7.45 -15.74 -12.31
N GLY A 97 -7.31 -17.06 -12.44
CA GLY A 97 -6.85 -17.92 -11.34
C GLY A 97 -5.43 -17.55 -10.85
N ARG A 98 -4.50 -17.27 -11.77
CA ARG A 98 -3.15 -16.81 -11.40
C ARG A 98 -3.16 -15.45 -10.70
N LEU A 99 -4.03 -14.54 -11.13
CA LEU A 99 -4.17 -13.21 -10.51
C LEU A 99 -4.77 -13.33 -9.10
N GLN A 100 -5.78 -14.19 -8.91
CA GLN A 100 -6.36 -14.46 -7.59
C GLN A 100 -5.32 -14.99 -6.60
N GLN A 101 -4.54 -15.99 -7.00
CA GLN A 101 -3.44 -16.51 -6.17
C GLN A 101 -2.40 -15.43 -5.81
N ARG A 102 -2.12 -14.52 -6.75
CA ARG A 102 -1.19 -13.42 -6.50
C ARG A 102 -1.77 -12.37 -5.56
N VAL A 103 -3.08 -12.12 -5.62
CA VAL A 103 -3.75 -11.23 -4.66
C VAL A 103 -3.71 -11.83 -3.26
N GLU A 104 -4.07 -13.11 -3.10
CA GLU A 104 -4.01 -13.81 -1.80
C GLU A 104 -2.59 -13.75 -1.20
N PHE A 105 -1.57 -14.06 -1.99
CA PHE A 105 -0.17 -13.95 -1.56
C PHE A 105 0.21 -12.53 -1.10
N LEU A 106 -0.22 -11.50 -1.84
CA LEU A 106 0.08 -10.12 -1.49
C LEU A 106 -0.66 -9.67 -0.23
N GLU A 107 -1.87 -10.18 0.02
CA GLU A 107 -2.61 -9.92 1.25
C GLU A 107 -1.92 -10.53 2.46
N GLU A 108 -1.42 -11.77 2.35
CA GLU A 108 -0.62 -12.41 3.41
C GLU A 108 0.67 -11.64 3.70
N GLU A 109 1.42 -11.25 2.66
CA GLU A 109 2.63 -10.43 2.81
C GLU A 109 2.34 -9.08 3.47
N ARG A 110 1.24 -8.42 3.08
CA ARG A 110 0.81 -7.16 3.69
C ARG A 110 0.54 -7.34 5.19
N TRP A 111 -0.16 -8.39 5.59
CA TRP A 111 -0.43 -8.68 7.00
C TRP A 111 0.85 -8.98 7.79
N ARG A 112 1.77 -9.75 7.20
CA ARG A 112 3.07 -10.05 7.79
C ARG A 112 3.89 -8.77 8.02
N LEU A 113 3.96 -7.91 7.02
CA LEU A 113 4.68 -6.64 7.10
C LEU A 113 4.05 -5.69 8.13
N ALA A 114 2.72 -5.58 8.16
CA ALA A 114 2.02 -4.77 9.15
C ALA A 114 2.34 -5.24 10.58
N SER A 115 2.34 -6.55 10.82
CA SER A 115 2.70 -7.13 12.12
C SER A 115 4.16 -6.83 12.50
N ARG A 116 5.08 -6.87 11.52
CA ARG A 116 6.48 -6.53 11.74
C ARG A 116 6.67 -5.06 12.08
N ILE A 117 5.94 -4.15 11.43
CA ILE A 117 5.97 -2.71 11.73
C ILE A 117 5.56 -2.47 13.18
N VAL A 118 4.42 -3.04 13.62
CA VAL A 118 3.95 -2.89 15.01
C VAL A 118 4.99 -3.40 16.02
N SER A 119 5.64 -4.53 15.75
CA SER A 119 6.73 -5.05 16.59
C SER A 119 7.91 -4.08 16.68
N LEU A 120 8.34 -3.54 15.53
CA LEU A 120 9.45 -2.61 15.46
C LEU A 120 9.13 -1.27 16.14
N GLU A 121 7.90 -0.77 16.01
CA GLU A 121 7.44 0.43 16.71
C GLU A 121 7.49 0.26 18.23
N LYS A 122 7.14 -0.94 18.72
CA LYS A 122 7.25 -1.28 20.13
C LYS A 122 8.70 -1.30 20.60
N GLU A 123 9.57 -2.03 19.90
CA GLU A 123 11.01 -2.09 20.21
C GLU A 123 11.64 -0.69 20.21
N ASN A 124 11.27 0.16 19.25
CA ASN A 124 11.81 1.51 19.13
C ASN A 124 11.33 2.41 20.30
N ARG A 125 10.12 2.20 20.82
CA ARG A 125 9.64 2.90 22.02
C ARG A 125 10.43 2.47 23.26
N GLU A 126 10.59 1.17 23.47
CA GLU A 126 11.35 0.60 24.60
C GLU A 126 12.81 1.11 24.59
N LEU A 127 13.43 1.19 23.40
CA LEU A 127 14.77 1.74 23.24
C LEU A 127 14.85 3.23 23.57
N LYS A 128 13.85 4.03 23.20
CA LYS A 128 13.80 5.45 23.56
C LYS A 128 13.70 5.65 25.06
N GLU A 129 12.81 4.92 25.72
CA GLU A 129 12.66 4.96 27.18
C GLU A 129 13.97 4.54 27.88
N ALA A 130 14.66 3.52 27.37
CA ALA A 130 15.95 3.09 27.90
C ALA A 130 17.06 4.15 27.72
N ILE A 131 17.08 4.87 26.60
CA ILE A 131 18.01 5.98 26.36
C ILE A 131 17.74 7.14 27.32
N GLU A 132 16.48 7.51 27.50
CA GLU A 132 16.09 8.58 28.43
C GLU A 132 16.48 8.25 29.87
N ALA A 133 16.25 7.01 30.32
CA ALA A 133 16.67 6.54 31.63
C ALA A 133 18.19 6.60 31.82
N LYS A 134 18.97 6.20 30.79
CA LYS A 134 20.43 6.29 30.82
C LYS A 134 20.93 7.73 30.84
N ASN A 135 20.31 8.63 30.09
CA ASN A 135 20.66 10.05 30.11
C ASN A 135 20.42 10.63 31.50
N TRP A 136 19.27 10.35 32.10
CA TRP A 136 18.97 10.80 33.46
C TRP A 136 20.01 10.29 34.49
N ALA A 137 20.38 9.01 34.42
CA ALA A 137 21.42 8.45 35.29
C ALA A 137 22.79 9.10 35.06
N THR A 138 23.11 9.46 33.81
CA THR A 138 24.36 10.15 33.45
C THR A 138 24.38 11.57 34.01
N ASP A 139 23.26 12.29 33.90
CA ASP A 139 23.12 13.64 34.45
C ASP A 139 23.28 13.64 35.97
N GLU A 140 22.72 12.65 36.66
CA GLU A 140 22.85 12.53 38.11
C GLU A 140 24.29 12.22 38.54
N LEU A 141 24.95 11.28 37.85
CA LEU A 141 26.38 11.00 38.07
C LEU A 141 27.26 12.22 37.81
N ASN A 142 26.94 13.04 36.81
CA ASN A 142 27.68 14.28 36.54
C ASN A 142 27.55 15.29 37.68
N LYS A 143 26.36 15.45 38.26
CA LYS A 143 26.17 16.33 39.44
C LYS A 143 26.93 15.83 40.66
N GLU A 144 26.91 14.52 40.91
CA GLU A 144 27.70 13.92 42.00
C GLU A 144 29.20 14.17 41.78
N LEU A 145 29.68 14.04 40.55
CA LEU A 145 31.06 14.30 40.19
C LEU A 145 31.43 15.78 40.38
N GLU A 146 30.57 16.71 39.98
CA GLU A 146 30.76 18.16 40.21
C GLU A 146 30.81 18.48 41.72
N ALA A 147 29.91 17.89 42.51
CA ALA A 147 29.89 18.08 43.96
C ALA A 147 31.18 17.58 44.63
N LEU A 148 31.64 16.38 44.24
CA LEU A 148 32.91 15.83 44.74
C LEU A 148 34.11 16.66 44.31
N GLN A 149 34.12 17.17 43.07
CA GLN A 149 35.18 18.08 42.61
C GLN A 149 35.22 19.36 43.43
N GLN A 150 34.06 19.94 43.76
CA GLN A 150 33.97 21.11 44.62
C GLN A 150 34.46 20.81 46.04
N GLU A 151 34.07 19.67 46.62
CA GLU A 151 34.52 19.25 47.95
C GLU A 151 36.04 19.07 47.98
N ILE A 152 36.63 18.41 46.98
CA ILE A 152 38.08 18.28 46.84
C ILE A 152 38.75 19.66 46.75
N GLY A 153 38.15 20.60 46.00
CA GLY A 153 38.63 21.98 45.90
C GLY A 153 38.65 22.69 47.25
N ASN A 154 37.55 22.60 48.00
CA ASN A 154 37.43 23.19 49.34
C ASN A 154 38.44 22.57 50.31
N LEU A 155 38.55 21.25 50.36
CA LEU A 155 39.50 20.54 51.21
C LEU A 155 40.96 20.92 50.91
N LYS A 156 41.31 21.09 49.62
CA LYS A 156 42.63 21.58 49.23
C LYS A 156 42.88 22.99 49.74
N HIS A 157 41.91 23.89 49.59
CA HIS A 157 42.00 25.27 50.06
C HIS A 157 42.13 25.34 51.58
N ASP A 158 41.27 24.64 52.32
CA ASP A 158 41.27 24.61 53.79
C ASP A 158 42.58 24.05 54.33
N LYS A 159 43.08 22.96 53.72
CA LYS A 159 44.36 22.37 54.09
C LYS A 159 45.53 23.32 53.82
N ALA A 160 45.53 24.03 52.69
CA ALA A 160 46.54 25.02 52.38
C ALA A 160 46.52 26.19 53.38
N ALA A 161 45.32 26.68 53.74
CA ALA A 161 45.14 27.73 54.73
C ALA A 161 45.62 27.30 56.14
N ALA A 162 45.27 26.10 56.59
CA ALA A 162 45.71 25.55 57.87
C ALA A 162 47.24 25.36 57.92
N LEU A 163 47.84 24.85 56.84
CA LEU A 163 49.30 24.75 56.76
C LEU A 163 49.97 26.13 56.75
N ARG A 164 49.38 27.12 56.08
CA ARG A 164 49.89 28.50 56.07
C ARG A 164 49.90 29.10 57.48
N THR A 165 48.82 28.94 58.24
CA THR A 165 48.75 29.45 59.61
C THR A 165 49.71 28.72 60.55
N GLU A 166 49.85 27.39 60.43
CA GLU A 166 50.84 26.63 61.20
C GLU A 166 52.28 27.06 60.91
N VAL A 167 52.64 27.21 59.63
CA VAL A 167 53.98 27.66 59.22
C VAL A 167 54.25 29.08 59.73
N GLN A 168 53.28 29.99 59.60
CA GLN A 168 53.42 31.36 60.10
C GLN A 168 53.65 31.39 61.62
N ALA A 169 52.87 30.62 62.39
CA ALA A 169 53.03 30.54 63.84
C ALA A 169 54.41 29.99 64.24
N ILE A 170 54.94 29.00 63.50
CA ILE A 170 56.29 28.47 63.71
C ILE A 170 57.35 29.55 63.43
N ILE A 171 57.19 30.32 62.35
CA ILE A 171 58.09 31.41 61.99
C ILE A 171 58.10 32.50 63.06
N GLU A 172 56.92 32.98 63.49
CA GLU A 172 56.78 34.01 64.53
C GLU A 172 57.44 33.59 65.84
N LYS A 173 57.15 32.37 66.31
CA LYS A 173 57.80 31.81 67.51
C LYS A 173 59.32 31.75 67.38
N LYS A 174 59.84 31.42 66.18
CA LYS A 174 61.28 31.35 65.95
C LYS A 174 61.94 32.74 65.89
N ILE A 175 61.23 33.75 65.39
CA ILE A 175 61.68 35.16 65.42
C ILE A 175 61.73 35.68 66.85
N GLU A 176 60.70 35.44 67.67
CA GLU A 176 60.70 35.84 69.08
C GLU A 176 61.89 35.27 69.86
N ILE A 177 62.27 34.02 69.56
CA ILE A 177 63.39 33.34 70.21
C ILE A 177 64.75 33.90 69.74
N ASN A 178 64.92 34.20 68.45
CA ASN A 178 66.23 34.53 67.87
C ASN A 178 66.49 36.03 67.64
N TYR A 179 65.47 36.88 67.55
CA TYR A 179 65.60 38.30 67.18
C TYR A 179 64.57 39.19 67.89
N PRO A 180 64.79 39.57 69.16
CA PRO A 180 63.80 40.28 69.96
C PRO A 180 63.58 41.77 69.58
N PHE A 181 64.25 42.31 68.56
CA PHE A 181 64.06 43.69 68.09
C PHE A 181 63.92 43.79 66.57
N GLY A 182 62.71 44.13 66.08
CA GLY A 182 62.48 44.81 64.80
C GLY A 182 62.35 43.99 63.50
N ALA A 183 62.42 42.65 63.53
CA ALA A 183 62.42 41.83 62.30
C ALA A 183 61.03 41.50 61.70
N SER A 184 59.93 41.85 62.38
CA SER A 184 58.57 41.42 62.02
C SER A 184 58.11 41.87 60.62
N ASN A 185 58.47 43.07 60.18
CA ASN A 185 57.97 43.61 58.91
C ASN A 185 58.63 42.95 57.69
N PHE A 186 59.90 42.55 57.79
CA PHE A 186 60.61 41.91 56.68
C PHE A 186 60.12 40.47 56.45
N VAL A 187 59.80 39.75 57.53
CA VAL A 187 59.37 38.36 57.42
C VAL A 187 57.92 38.24 56.95
N ASN A 188 57.04 39.17 57.33
CA ASN A 188 55.69 39.21 56.79
C ASN A 188 55.72 39.46 55.27
N GLN A 189 56.55 40.39 54.80
CA GLN A 189 56.76 40.63 53.37
C GLN A 189 57.26 39.38 52.62
N LEU A 190 58.27 38.70 53.18
CA LEU A 190 58.83 37.48 52.56
C LEU A 190 57.81 36.33 52.51
N THR A 191 56.95 36.25 53.53
CA THR A 191 55.92 35.20 53.63
C THR A 191 54.81 35.44 52.63
N ASP A 192 54.39 36.69 52.45
CA ASP A 192 53.42 37.09 51.43
C ASP A 192 53.99 36.85 50.01
N ASP A 193 55.25 37.22 49.76
CA ASP A 193 55.92 36.97 48.47
C ASP A 193 56.02 35.45 48.15
N MET A 194 56.30 34.61 49.16
CA MET A 194 56.33 33.15 48.98
C MET A 194 54.93 32.56 48.74
N CYS A 195 53.89 33.14 49.32
CA CYS A 195 52.51 32.71 49.11
C CYS A 195 52.03 33.06 47.71
N ASP A 196 52.33 34.26 47.23
CA ASP A 196 52.03 34.69 45.86
C ASP A 196 52.72 33.78 44.83
N PHE A 197 53.97 33.39 45.10
CA PHE A 197 54.70 32.45 44.25
C PHE A 197 54.05 31.06 44.17
N ILE A 198 53.52 30.54 45.29
CA ILE A 198 52.84 29.24 45.33
C ILE A 198 51.50 29.31 44.60
N GLN A 199 50.72 30.36 44.80
CA GLN A 199 49.42 30.54 44.12
C GLN A 199 49.58 30.71 42.59
N GLN A 200 50.60 31.45 42.14
CA GLN A 200 50.90 31.56 40.70
C GLN A 200 51.27 30.21 40.08
N ARG A 201 51.91 29.32 40.85
CA ARG A 201 52.29 28.00 40.36
C ARG A 201 51.12 27.02 40.29
N GLU A 202 50.13 27.14 41.18
CA GLU A 202 48.90 26.35 41.16
C GLU A 202 47.88 26.81 40.09
N ALA A 203 47.99 28.06 39.63
CA ALA A 203 47.14 28.62 38.57
C ALA A 203 47.58 28.25 37.14
N LEU A 204 48.71 27.57 36.96
CA LEU A 204 49.16 27.10 35.65
C LEU A 204 48.44 25.78 35.29
N PRO A 205 47.73 25.70 34.15
CA PRO A 205 47.11 24.45 33.71
C PRO A 205 48.19 23.47 33.25
N PHE A 206 48.11 22.23 33.73
CA PHE A 206 48.79 21.08 33.12
C PHE A 206 48.08 20.67 31.83
#